data_AF-A0A3D0PBY4-F1
#
_entry.id   AF-A0A3D0PBY4-F1
#
_cell.length_a   1.000
_cell.length_b   1.000
_cell.length_c   1.000
_cell.angle_alpha   90.00
_cell.angle_beta   90.00
_cell.angle_gamma   90.00
#
_symmetry.space_group_name_H-M   'P 1'
#
loop_
_entity.id
_entity.type
_entity.pdbx_description
1 polymer ?
#
loop_
_entity_poly.entity_id
_entity_poly.type
_entity_poly.pdbx_seq_one_letter_code
_entity_poly.pdbx_strand_id
1 'polypeptide(L)'
;MTSTSGSPGGFERSHPSEGMAALEKEQRLPLTGWQQEVDQAKRLGLEAAHSIVDRNISTFSRGELPHYAGINTFMKAPYLEDVNRVGEFDVAVVGIPHDCGTTYRPGTRFGPQGIRRISALYTPYNYEMGVDLREQITLCDVGDVFTIPANNEKSFDQISKGVAHVFASGAFPILLGGDHSIGFPTVRGVCRHLGDKKVGIIHFDRHVDTQEI
;
A
#
# COMPACT_ATOMS: atom_id res chain seq x y z
N MET A 1 28.65 59.93 6.99
CA MET A 1 29.12 58.53 7.02
C MET A 1 27.93 57.65 7.30
N THR A 2 27.24 57.19 6.25
CA THR A 2 26.10 56.27 6.33
C THR A 2 26.55 54.96 5.71
N SER A 3 26.84 53.98 6.56
CA SER A 3 27.24 52.64 6.19
C SER A 3 26.04 51.85 5.65
N THR A 4 26.04 51.60 4.35
CA THR A 4 25.19 50.59 3.72
C THR A 4 25.71 49.20 4.11
N SER A 5 24.99 48.52 5.00
CA SER A 5 25.20 47.10 5.29
C SER A 5 24.68 46.28 4.11
N GLY A 6 25.57 45.86 3.21
CA GLY A 6 25.27 44.85 2.21
C GLY A 6 24.95 43.53 2.91
N SER A 7 23.75 43.01 2.68
CA SER A 7 23.39 41.64 3.09
C SER A 7 24.26 40.64 2.30
N PRO A 8 24.85 39.62 2.93
CA PRO A 8 25.71 38.68 2.24
C PRO A 8 24.86 37.86 1.26
N GLY A 9 25.29 37.82 -0.01
CA GLY A 9 24.61 37.14 -1.10
C GLY A 9 24.37 35.67 -0.83
N GLY A 10 23.18 35.35 -0.33
CA GLY A 10 22.61 34.02 -0.46
C GLY A 10 22.28 33.75 -1.93
N PHE A 11 22.38 32.49 -2.36
CA PHE A 11 21.89 32.06 -3.66
C PHE A 11 20.39 32.40 -3.78
N GLU A 12 20.04 33.50 -4.44
CA GLU A 12 18.67 33.79 -4.84
C GLU A 12 18.26 32.78 -5.91
N ARG A 13 17.47 31.78 -5.53
CA ARG A 13 16.90 30.82 -6.47
C ARG A 13 15.73 31.49 -7.20
N SER A 14 15.76 31.49 -8.53
CA SER A 14 14.69 32.03 -9.39
C SER A 14 13.39 31.20 -9.35
N HIS A 15 13.48 29.94 -8.91
CA HIS A 15 12.36 29.01 -8.80
C HIS A 15 12.39 28.26 -7.46
N PRO A 16 11.21 27.95 -6.88
CA PRO A 16 11.14 27.14 -5.67
C PRO A 16 11.75 25.75 -5.95
N SER A 17 12.51 25.23 -4.98
CA SER A 17 13.03 23.86 -5.08
C SER A 17 11.92 22.83 -4.89
N GLU A 18 12.17 21.59 -5.32
CA GLU A 18 11.27 20.46 -5.02
C GLU A 18 11.03 20.33 -3.51
N GLY A 19 12.07 20.52 -2.68
CA GLY A 19 11.93 20.53 -1.23
C GLY A 19 11.06 21.67 -0.69
N MET A 20 11.15 22.88 -1.26
CA MET A 20 10.24 23.99 -0.88
C MET A 20 8.79 23.69 -1.28
N ALA A 21 8.59 23.06 -2.44
CA ALA A 21 7.25 22.64 -2.87
C ALA A 21 6.69 21.52 -1.98
N ALA A 22 7.52 20.58 -1.54
CA ALA A 22 7.14 19.52 -0.61
C ALA A 22 6.75 20.08 0.77
N LEU A 23 7.53 21.02 1.31
CA LEU A 23 7.21 21.71 2.57
C LEU A 23 5.88 22.46 2.49
N GLU A 24 5.62 23.16 1.37
CA GLU A 24 4.35 23.86 1.19
C GLU A 24 3.15 22.90 1.10
N LYS A 25 3.34 21.71 0.51
CA LYS A 25 2.31 20.66 0.52
C LYS A 25 2.10 20.10 1.93
N GLU A 26 3.18 19.83 2.66
CA GLU A 26 3.12 19.33 4.04
C GLU A 26 2.33 20.27 4.95
N GLN A 27 2.57 21.58 4.86
CA GLN A 27 1.83 22.59 5.63
C GLN A 27 0.31 22.57 5.39
N ARG A 28 -0.14 22.03 4.25
CA ARG A 28 -1.55 21.95 3.86
C ARG A 28 -2.17 20.59 4.19
N LEU A 29 -1.38 19.61 4.62
CA LEU A 29 -1.91 18.30 5.00
C LEU A 29 -2.73 18.44 6.29
N PRO A 30 -3.97 17.93 6.32
CA PRO A 30 -4.73 17.86 7.56
C PRO A 30 -4.13 16.79 8.49
N LEU A 31 -4.60 16.77 9.74
CA LEU A 31 -4.30 15.72 10.73
C LEU A 31 -5.51 14.81 10.99
N THR A 32 -6.46 14.81 10.05
CA THR A 32 -7.76 14.17 10.23
C THR A 32 -7.68 12.66 10.20
N GLY A 33 -6.93 12.09 9.26
CA GLY A 33 -6.69 10.66 9.15
C GLY A 33 -5.94 10.12 10.36
N TRP A 34 -4.90 10.83 10.80
CA TRP A 34 -4.19 10.50 12.04
C TRP A 34 -5.14 10.47 13.25
N GLN A 35 -5.98 11.49 13.43
CA GLN A 35 -6.92 11.54 14.55
C GLN A 35 -7.94 10.40 14.48
N GLN A 36 -8.44 10.08 13.28
CA GLN A 36 -9.36 8.95 13.07
C GLN A 36 -8.71 7.60 13.45
N GLU A 37 -7.44 7.40 13.09
CA GLU A 37 -6.70 6.19 13.46
C GLU A 37 -6.54 6.06 14.97
N VAL A 38 -6.16 7.16 15.64
CA VAL A 38 -6.05 7.23 17.10
C VAL A 38 -7.38 6.94 17.79
N ASP A 39 -8.47 7.55 17.30
CA ASP A 39 -9.81 7.35 17.86
C ASP A 39 -10.32 5.93 17.63
N GLN A 40 -10.06 5.35 16.45
CA GLN A 40 -10.38 3.97 16.14
C GLN A 40 -9.59 2.99 17.03
N ALA A 41 -8.29 3.25 17.23
CA ALA A 41 -7.44 2.45 18.10
C ALA A 41 -7.97 2.42 19.54
N LYS A 42 -8.44 3.56 20.06
CA LYS A 42 -9.07 3.64 21.39
C LYS A 42 -10.43 2.95 21.42
N ARG A 43 -11.29 3.18 20.42
CA ARG A 43 -12.64 2.62 20.35
C ARG A 43 -12.66 1.09 20.26
N LEU A 44 -11.78 0.52 19.44
CA LEU A 44 -11.64 -0.93 19.27
C LEU A 44 -10.64 -1.55 20.26
N GLY A 45 -9.95 -0.72 21.02
CA GLY A 45 -8.95 -1.11 22.00
C GLY A 45 -9.48 -1.04 23.43
N LEU A 46 -8.52 -0.98 24.35
CA LEU A 46 -8.75 -0.73 25.77
C LEU A 46 -7.98 0.53 26.12
N GLU A 47 -8.56 1.41 26.94
CA GLU A 47 -7.89 2.62 27.42
C GLU A 47 -6.51 2.27 28.00
N ALA A 48 -5.51 3.13 27.76
CA ALA A 48 -4.18 2.94 28.32
C ALA A 48 -4.22 2.92 29.86
N ALA A 49 -3.30 2.14 30.46
CA ALA A 49 -3.14 2.09 31.91
C ALA A 49 -2.95 3.49 32.50
N HIS A 50 -3.40 3.69 33.76
CA HIS A 50 -3.35 5.01 34.41
C HIS A 50 -1.94 5.63 34.46
N SER A 51 -0.89 4.80 34.48
CA SER A 51 0.52 5.22 34.47
C SER A 51 0.99 5.83 33.14
N ILE A 52 0.25 5.63 32.05
CA ILE A 52 0.60 6.17 30.72
C ILE A 52 0.02 7.59 30.60
N VAL A 53 0.88 8.57 30.36
CA VAL A 53 0.49 9.99 30.24
C VAL A 53 -0.08 10.31 28.86
N ASP A 54 0.49 9.74 27.80
CA ASP A 54 0.02 9.96 26.43
C ASP A 54 -1.33 9.26 26.21
N ARG A 55 -2.37 10.07 26.06
CA ARG A 55 -3.75 9.60 25.88
C ARG A 55 -4.09 9.24 24.44
N ASN A 56 -3.13 9.30 23.51
CA ASN A 56 -3.30 8.78 22.14
C ASN A 56 -2.94 7.29 22.03
N ILE A 57 -2.33 6.72 23.07
CA ILE A 57 -1.96 5.32 23.10
C ILE A 57 -3.16 4.47 23.59
N SER A 58 -3.46 3.39 22.87
CA SER A 58 -4.35 2.31 23.34
C SER A 58 -3.51 1.21 23.98
N THR A 59 -4.06 0.49 24.96
CA THR A 59 -3.42 -0.70 25.57
C THR A 59 -3.05 -1.74 24.52
N PHE A 60 -3.91 -1.95 23.51
CA PHE A 60 -3.62 -2.84 22.39
C PHE A 60 -3.16 -2.04 21.17
N SER A 61 -2.04 -2.45 20.57
CA SER A 61 -1.54 -1.88 19.32
C SER A 61 -2.51 -2.20 18.18
N ARG A 62 -3.07 -1.15 17.57
CA ARG A 62 -4.17 -1.20 16.60
C ARG A 62 -3.94 -0.28 15.39
N GLY A 63 -2.82 0.43 15.34
CA GLY A 63 -2.44 1.34 14.27
C GLY A 63 -0.97 1.15 13.87
N GLU A 64 -0.36 2.21 13.34
CA GLU A 64 1.04 2.23 12.88
C GLU A 64 2.04 1.82 13.99
N LEU A 65 1.77 2.21 15.24
CA LEU A 65 2.72 2.10 16.34
C LEU A 65 2.34 1.07 17.43
N PRO A 66 3.36 0.47 18.09
CA PRO A 66 4.75 0.44 17.63
C PRO A 66 4.90 -0.48 16.41
N HIS A 67 5.79 -0.14 15.48
CA HIS A 67 5.93 -0.83 14.18
C HIS A 67 6.10 -2.36 14.26
N TYR A 68 6.64 -2.88 15.35
CA TYR A 68 6.87 -4.32 15.57
C TYR A 68 5.65 -5.09 16.13
N ALA A 69 4.56 -4.41 16.50
CA ALA A 69 3.40 -5.02 17.17
C ALA A 69 2.11 -4.88 16.33
N GLY A 70 1.01 -5.47 16.79
CA GLY A 70 -0.29 -5.42 16.14
C GLY A 70 -0.42 -6.40 14.96
N ILE A 71 -1.58 -6.36 14.29
CA ILE A 71 -1.86 -7.22 13.14
C ILE A 71 -0.95 -6.82 11.97
N ASN A 72 -0.46 -7.80 11.24
CA ASN A 72 0.56 -7.61 10.21
C ASN A 72 -0.05 -7.52 8.81
N THR A 73 -0.86 -6.49 8.57
CA THR A 73 -1.33 -6.05 7.25
C THR A 73 -0.30 -5.15 6.57
N PHE A 74 -0.45 -4.92 5.26
CA PHE A 74 0.40 -4.01 4.50
C PHE A 74 0.35 -2.59 5.09
N MET A 75 1.51 -2.04 5.48
CA MET A 75 1.66 -0.73 6.11
C MET A 75 0.73 -0.49 7.32
N LYS A 76 0.32 -1.56 8.04
CA LYS A 76 -0.68 -1.48 9.13
C LYS A 76 -2.04 -0.95 8.69
N ALA A 77 -2.34 -0.98 7.39
CA ALA A 77 -3.65 -0.61 6.87
C ALA A 77 -4.76 -1.47 7.49
N PRO A 78 -5.99 -0.94 7.62
CA PRO A 78 -7.13 -1.71 8.10
C PRO A 78 -7.31 -3.02 7.32
N TYR A 79 -7.43 -4.13 8.06
CA TYR A 79 -7.84 -5.40 7.48
C TYR A 79 -9.33 -5.33 7.16
N LEU A 80 -9.69 -5.54 5.89
CA LEU A 80 -11.07 -5.59 5.47
C LEU A 80 -11.61 -7.02 5.57
N GLU A 81 -12.43 -7.27 6.58
CA GLU A 81 -13.03 -8.60 6.81
C GLU A 81 -14.06 -9.00 5.74
N ASP A 82 -14.89 -8.05 5.31
CA ASP A 82 -15.90 -8.27 4.27
C ASP A 82 -15.42 -7.69 2.93
N VAL A 83 -14.90 -8.56 2.07
CA VAL A 83 -14.38 -8.20 0.74
C VAL A 83 -15.44 -7.57 -0.17
N ASN A 84 -16.74 -7.71 0.11
CA ASN A 84 -17.78 -7.06 -0.68
C ASN A 84 -17.83 -5.55 -0.46
N ARG A 85 -17.21 -5.05 0.62
CA ARG A 85 -17.11 -3.63 0.96
C ARG A 85 -15.84 -2.97 0.43
N VAL A 86 -15.07 -3.67 -0.41
CA VAL A 86 -13.79 -3.17 -0.93
C VAL A 86 -13.93 -1.87 -1.75
N GLY A 87 -15.11 -1.62 -2.35
CA GLY A 87 -15.41 -0.36 -3.03
C GLY A 87 -15.56 0.87 -2.12
N GLU A 88 -15.50 0.70 -0.80
CA GLU A 88 -15.40 1.81 0.16
C GLU A 88 -13.97 2.39 0.25
N PHE A 89 -12.99 1.76 -0.41
CA PHE A 89 -11.59 2.16 -0.40
C PHE A 89 -11.10 2.53 -1.80
N ASP A 90 -10.20 3.50 -1.87
CA ASP A 90 -9.56 3.91 -3.12
C ASP A 90 -8.55 2.85 -3.59
N VAL A 91 -7.87 2.18 -2.66
CA VAL A 91 -6.82 1.20 -2.93
C VAL A 91 -7.01 -0.05 -2.07
N ALA A 92 -6.88 -1.22 -2.71
CA ALA A 92 -6.94 -2.51 -2.04
C ALA A 92 -5.66 -3.32 -2.28
N VAL A 93 -4.99 -3.68 -1.19
CA VAL A 93 -3.82 -4.56 -1.21
C VAL A 93 -4.27 -6.01 -1.12
N VAL A 94 -3.84 -6.82 -2.08
CA VAL A 94 -4.20 -8.24 -2.19
C VAL A 94 -2.93 -9.07 -2.29
N GLY A 95 -2.76 -10.08 -1.45
CA GLY A 95 -1.68 -11.04 -1.62
C GLY A 95 -2.04 -12.20 -2.54
N ILE A 96 -1.07 -12.67 -3.32
CA ILE A 96 -1.19 -13.82 -4.22
C ILE A 96 -0.04 -14.79 -3.92
N PRO A 97 -0.17 -15.65 -2.89
CA PRO A 97 0.91 -16.55 -2.46
C PRO A 97 1.09 -17.76 -3.40
N HIS A 98 1.56 -17.50 -4.63
CA HIS A 98 1.69 -18.50 -5.70
C HIS A 98 3.13 -18.60 -6.22
N ASP A 99 3.69 -19.81 -6.28
CA ASP A 99 5.02 -20.05 -6.90
C ASP A 99 5.08 -21.33 -7.77
N CYS A 100 3.92 -21.81 -8.24
CA CYS A 100 3.84 -23.04 -9.03
C CYS A 100 4.18 -22.82 -10.53
N GLY A 101 4.42 -21.58 -10.96
CA GLY A 101 4.97 -21.26 -12.28
C GLY A 101 6.50 -21.18 -12.30
N THR A 102 7.15 -21.35 -11.15
CA THR A 102 8.60 -21.18 -11.01
C THR A 102 9.37 -22.33 -11.66
N THR A 103 10.39 -22.00 -12.44
CA THR A 103 11.23 -22.97 -13.19
C THR A 103 12.50 -23.42 -12.47
N TYR A 104 12.97 -22.67 -11.47
CA TYR A 104 14.22 -22.98 -10.76
C TYR A 104 14.05 -23.05 -9.24
N ARG A 105 14.07 -21.93 -8.52
CA ARG A 105 14.01 -21.90 -7.05
C ARG A 105 12.65 -21.44 -6.54
N PRO A 106 11.83 -22.32 -5.94
CA PRO A 106 10.55 -21.92 -5.34
C PRO A 106 10.77 -21.15 -4.02
N GLY A 107 9.69 -20.59 -3.47
CA GLY A 107 9.69 -19.88 -2.18
C GLY A 107 8.94 -18.55 -2.20
N THR A 108 8.65 -18.01 -3.38
CA THR A 108 7.92 -16.74 -3.54
C THR A 108 6.48 -16.80 -3.04
N ARG A 109 5.91 -17.99 -2.79
CA ARG A 109 4.61 -18.14 -2.11
C ARG A 109 4.56 -17.48 -0.72
N PHE A 110 5.71 -17.30 -0.06
CA PHE A 110 5.82 -16.61 1.24
C PHE A 110 6.06 -15.09 1.09
N GLY A 111 6.22 -14.60 -0.14
CA GLY A 111 6.46 -13.20 -0.47
C GLY A 111 5.44 -12.24 0.12
N PRO A 112 4.11 -12.47 -0.02
CA PRO A 112 3.10 -11.54 0.49
C PRO A 112 3.22 -11.29 1.99
N GLN A 113 3.45 -12.34 2.79
CA GLN A 113 3.64 -12.23 4.23
C GLN A 113 4.95 -11.51 4.58
N GLY A 114 6.03 -11.78 3.85
CA GLY A 114 7.31 -11.09 4.02
C GLY A 114 7.21 -9.60 3.74
N ILE A 115 6.51 -9.21 2.67
CA ILE A 115 6.26 -7.81 2.31
C ILE A 115 5.43 -7.13 3.39
N ARG A 116 4.31 -7.72 3.84
CA ARG A 116 3.50 -7.14 4.93
C ARG A 116 4.33 -6.91 6.18
N ARG A 117 5.14 -7.90 6.58
CA ARG A 117 6.02 -7.80 7.75
C ARG A 117 6.99 -6.64 7.68
N ILE A 118 7.68 -6.45 6.55
CA ILE A 118 8.67 -5.37 6.44
C ILE A 118 8.01 -4.01 6.18
N SER A 119 6.83 -3.99 5.54
CA SER A 119 6.07 -2.77 5.28
C SER A 119 5.64 -2.05 6.57
N ALA A 120 5.49 -2.78 7.68
CA ALA A 120 5.14 -2.22 8.99
C ALA A 120 6.16 -1.21 9.52
N LEU A 121 7.40 -1.22 9.01
CA LEU A 121 8.46 -0.27 9.38
C LEU A 121 8.35 1.07 8.65
N TYR A 122 7.52 1.16 7.62
CA TYR A 122 7.34 2.38 6.84
C TYR A 122 6.18 3.20 7.37
N THR A 123 6.35 4.51 7.33
CA THR A 123 5.30 5.47 7.59
C THR A 123 4.58 5.81 6.27
N PRO A 124 3.30 6.21 6.30
CA PRO A 124 2.55 6.59 5.11
C PRO A 124 2.94 7.97 4.54
N TYR A 125 3.84 8.69 5.21
CA TYR A 125 4.30 10.02 4.78
C TYR A 125 5.58 9.95 3.95
N ASN A 126 5.53 10.49 2.74
CA ASN A 126 6.68 10.71 1.87
C ASN A 126 7.10 12.20 1.93
N TYR A 127 8.24 12.46 2.58
CA TYR A 127 8.77 13.81 2.79
C TYR A 127 9.32 14.47 1.51
N GLU A 128 9.79 13.69 0.54
CA GLU A 128 10.31 14.24 -0.73
C GLU A 128 9.17 14.79 -1.61
N MET A 129 8.00 14.17 -1.53
CA MET A 129 6.83 14.55 -2.33
C MET A 129 5.83 15.43 -1.58
N GLY A 130 5.93 15.48 -0.24
CA GLY A 130 4.93 16.12 0.64
C GLY A 130 3.58 15.42 0.54
N VAL A 131 3.57 14.08 0.53
CA VAL A 131 2.38 13.23 0.35
C VAL A 131 2.19 12.38 1.60
N ASP A 132 1.04 12.47 2.25
CA ASP A 132 0.63 11.53 3.30
C ASP A 132 -0.53 10.69 2.78
N LEU A 133 -0.32 9.37 2.66
CA LEU A 133 -1.34 8.46 2.18
C LEU A 133 -2.56 8.43 3.13
N ARG A 134 -2.37 8.62 4.44
CA ARG A 134 -3.48 8.63 5.41
C ARG A 134 -4.49 9.74 5.18
N GLU A 135 -4.02 10.87 4.68
CA GLU A 135 -4.83 12.08 4.54
C GLU A 135 -5.41 12.24 3.13
N GLN A 136 -4.88 11.50 2.15
CA GLN A 136 -5.18 11.72 0.74
C GLN A 136 -5.90 10.55 0.07
N ILE A 137 -5.73 9.31 0.56
CA ILE A 137 -6.39 8.12 0.00
C ILE A 137 -6.85 7.17 1.12
N THR A 138 -7.84 6.35 0.81
CA THR A 138 -8.28 5.25 1.67
C THR A 138 -7.67 3.93 1.20
N LEU A 139 -6.99 3.24 2.11
CA LEU A 139 -6.26 2.00 1.85
C LEU A 139 -6.80 0.87 2.73
N CYS A 140 -7.03 -0.31 2.15
CA CYS A 140 -7.29 -1.53 2.92
C CYS A 140 -6.40 -2.69 2.48
N ASP A 141 -6.16 -3.63 3.40
CA ASP A 141 -5.62 -4.95 3.09
C ASP A 141 -6.76 -5.97 3.12
N VAL A 142 -7.01 -6.65 2.00
CA VAL A 142 -8.10 -7.65 1.88
C VAL A 142 -7.61 -9.07 2.11
N GLY A 143 -6.37 -9.24 2.56
CA GLY A 143 -5.77 -10.55 2.75
C GLY A 143 -5.29 -11.16 1.45
N ASP A 144 -5.46 -12.48 1.31
CA ASP A 144 -4.85 -13.26 0.22
C ASP A 144 -5.89 -13.94 -0.65
N VAL A 145 -5.64 -14.00 -1.95
CA VAL A 145 -6.36 -14.92 -2.84
C VAL A 145 -5.98 -16.35 -2.46
N PHE A 146 -6.99 -17.21 -2.31
CA PHE A 146 -6.76 -18.63 -2.09
C PHE A 146 -6.22 -19.29 -3.36
N THR A 147 -4.91 -19.49 -3.41
CA THR A 147 -4.23 -20.23 -4.48
C THR A 147 -4.26 -21.73 -4.21
N ILE A 148 -4.39 -22.55 -5.25
CA ILE A 148 -4.49 -24.01 -5.13
C ILE A 148 -3.12 -24.61 -5.48
N PRO A 149 -2.39 -25.18 -4.49
CA PRO A 149 -1.09 -25.78 -4.74
C PRO A 149 -1.16 -26.85 -5.82
N ALA A 150 -0.16 -26.87 -6.71
CA ALA A 150 -0.07 -27.81 -7.83
C ALA A 150 -1.22 -27.74 -8.87
N ASN A 151 -2.07 -26.72 -8.83
CA ASN A 151 -3.06 -26.48 -9.88
C ASN A 151 -3.03 -25.02 -10.34
N ASN A 152 -2.27 -24.76 -11.40
CA ASN A 152 -2.09 -23.42 -11.96
C ASN A 152 -3.38 -22.88 -12.56
N GLU A 153 -4.11 -23.69 -13.33
CA GLU A 153 -5.36 -23.27 -13.98
C GLU A 153 -6.39 -22.76 -12.96
N LYS A 154 -6.67 -23.56 -11.92
CA LYS A 154 -7.63 -23.16 -10.89
C LYS A 154 -7.13 -22.00 -10.05
N SER A 155 -5.82 -21.92 -9.78
CA SER A 155 -5.23 -20.76 -9.09
C SER A 155 -5.40 -19.49 -9.93
N PHE A 156 -5.15 -19.56 -11.23
CA PHE A 156 -5.29 -18.46 -12.16
C PHE A 156 -6.76 -18.00 -12.24
N ASP A 157 -7.71 -18.92 -12.21
CA ASP A 157 -9.13 -18.59 -12.19
C ASP A 157 -9.55 -17.86 -10.91
N GLN A 158 -9.05 -18.30 -9.75
CA GLN A 158 -9.26 -17.61 -8.47
C GLN A 158 -8.64 -16.21 -8.49
N ILE A 159 -7.40 -16.07 -8.95
CA ILE A 159 -6.70 -14.78 -9.06
C ILE A 159 -7.48 -13.84 -9.97
N SER A 160 -7.85 -14.28 -11.18
CA SER A 160 -8.64 -13.44 -12.10
C SER A 160 -10.00 -13.05 -11.53
N LYS A 161 -10.66 -13.93 -10.77
CA LYS A 161 -11.93 -13.61 -10.11
C LYS A 161 -11.75 -12.56 -9.01
N GLY A 162 -10.75 -12.73 -8.15
CA GLY A 162 -10.46 -11.79 -7.06
C GLY A 162 -10.07 -10.41 -7.57
N VAL A 163 -9.15 -10.34 -8.54
CA VAL A 163 -8.72 -9.08 -9.15
C VAL A 163 -9.87 -8.39 -9.88
N ALA A 164 -10.70 -9.14 -10.62
CA ALA A 164 -11.87 -8.57 -11.28
C ALA A 164 -12.87 -7.99 -10.29
N HIS A 165 -13.11 -8.65 -9.15
CA HIS A 165 -13.98 -8.14 -8.09
C HIS A 165 -13.48 -6.81 -7.50
N VAL A 166 -12.21 -6.76 -7.12
CA VAL A 166 -11.59 -5.53 -6.58
C VAL A 166 -11.65 -4.41 -7.61
N PHE A 167 -11.18 -4.66 -8.84
CA PHE A 167 -11.12 -3.63 -9.87
C PHE A 167 -12.52 -3.13 -10.28
N ALA A 168 -13.51 -4.02 -10.39
CA ALA A 168 -14.88 -3.64 -10.74
C ALA A 168 -15.60 -2.85 -9.64
N SER A 169 -15.12 -2.91 -8.39
CA SER A 169 -15.67 -2.12 -7.28
C SER A 169 -15.29 -0.64 -7.34
N GLY A 170 -14.29 -0.27 -8.15
CA GLY A 170 -13.71 1.07 -8.21
C GLY A 170 -12.37 1.20 -7.46
N ALA A 171 -12.05 0.26 -6.57
CA ALA A 171 -10.76 0.23 -5.87
C ALA A 171 -9.60 -0.15 -6.80
N PHE A 172 -8.46 0.50 -6.65
CA PHE A 172 -7.24 0.18 -7.38
C PHE A 172 -6.51 -1.01 -6.72
N PRO A 173 -6.31 -2.15 -7.43
CA PRO A 173 -5.65 -3.32 -6.85
C PRO A 173 -4.12 -3.16 -6.82
N ILE A 174 -3.53 -3.31 -5.64
CA ILE A 174 -2.08 -3.52 -5.46
C ILE A 174 -1.84 -4.98 -5.09
N LEU A 175 -1.10 -5.70 -5.92
CA LEU A 175 -0.92 -7.14 -5.76
C LEU A 175 0.46 -7.46 -5.21
N LEU A 176 0.49 -8.13 -4.05
CA LEU A 176 1.70 -8.66 -3.45
C LEU A 176 1.89 -10.07 -3.98
N GLY A 177 2.86 -10.25 -4.86
CA GLY A 177 3.02 -11.50 -5.58
C GLY A 177 3.69 -12.61 -4.80
N GLY A 178 3.53 -13.80 -5.38
CA GLY A 178 4.61 -14.75 -5.52
C GLY A 178 5.27 -14.59 -6.90
N ASP A 179 5.50 -15.68 -7.63
CA ASP A 179 6.23 -15.63 -8.92
C ASP A 179 5.52 -14.83 -10.03
N HIS A 180 6.25 -14.52 -11.12
CA HIS A 180 5.75 -13.65 -12.20
C HIS A 180 4.61 -14.29 -13.02
N SER A 181 4.31 -15.59 -12.85
CA SER A 181 3.20 -16.23 -13.58
C SER A 181 1.84 -15.65 -13.20
N ILE A 182 1.72 -15.02 -12.03
CA ILE A 182 0.48 -14.34 -11.57
C ILE A 182 0.15 -13.10 -12.40
N GLY A 183 1.08 -12.58 -13.20
CA GLY A 183 0.85 -11.41 -14.06
C GLY A 183 -0.25 -11.68 -15.09
N PHE A 184 -0.26 -12.88 -15.68
CA PHE A 184 -1.30 -13.31 -16.64
C PHE A 184 -2.72 -13.27 -16.05
N PRO A 185 -3.04 -14.01 -14.96
CA PRO A 185 -4.40 -14.00 -14.40
C PRO A 185 -4.78 -12.64 -13.80
N THR A 186 -3.82 -11.83 -13.36
CA THR A 186 -4.05 -10.45 -12.91
C THR A 186 -4.60 -9.59 -14.05
N VAL A 187 -3.86 -9.49 -15.16
CA VAL A 187 -4.28 -8.69 -16.32
C VAL A 187 -5.58 -9.24 -16.88
N ARG A 188 -5.74 -10.57 -16.95
CA ARG A 188 -6.99 -11.23 -17.33
C ARG A 188 -8.17 -10.79 -16.45
N GLY A 189 -7.97 -10.61 -15.14
CA GLY A 189 -8.99 -10.11 -14.22
C GLY A 189 -9.39 -8.65 -14.51
N VAL A 190 -8.41 -7.77 -14.68
CA VAL A 190 -8.64 -6.34 -15.02
C VAL A 190 -9.36 -6.21 -16.37
N CYS A 191 -8.92 -6.94 -17.38
CA CYS A 191 -9.49 -6.88 -18.74
C CYS A 191 -10.98 -7.26 -18.79
N ARG A 192 -11.49 -8.08 -17.85
CA ARG A 192 -12.92 -8.41 -17.77
C ARG A 192 -13.81 -7.18 -17.58
N HIS A 193 -13.28 -6.11 -16.97
CA HIS A 193 -14.01 -4.86 -16.77
C HIS A 193 -13.68 -3.80 -17.84
N LEU A 194 -12.54 -3.93 -18.52
CA LEU A 194 -12.11 -2.97 -19.54
C LEU A 194 -12.75 -3.21 -20.93
N GLY A 195 -13.30 -4.40 -21.18
CA GLY A 195 -13.88 -4.76 -22.48
C GLY A 195 -12.80 -4.76 -23.58
N ASP A 196 -13.08 -4.12 -24.71
CA ASP A 196 -12.17 -4.07 -25.87
C ASP A 196 -11.04 -3.03 -25.74
N LYS A 197 -10.91 -2.38 -24.57
CA LYS A 197 -9.84 -1.41 -24.35
C LYS A 197 -8.48 -2.11 -24.28
N LYS A 198 -7.46 -1.47 -24.85
CA LYS A 198 -6.07 -1.95 -24.76
C LYS A 198 -5.47 -1.59 -23.40
N VAL A 199 -4.68 -2.51 -22.85
CA VAL A 199 -3.90 -2.30 -21.62
C VAL A 199 -2.45 -2.01 -22.00
N GLY A 200 -1.90 -0.90 -21.49
CA GLY A 200 -0.47 -0.63 -21.53
C GLY A 200 0.23 -1.28 -20.34
N ILE A 201 1.43 -1.84 -20.55
CA ILE A 201 2.23 -2.48 -19.51
C ILE A 201 3.57 -1.74 -19.40
N ILE A 202 3.90 -1.31 -18.18
CA ILE A 202 5.26 -0.88 -17.81
C ILE A 202 5.86 -2.03 -17.01
N HIS A 203 6.89 -2.68 -17.56
CA HIS A 203 7.47 -3.92 -17.03
C HIS A 203 8.92 -3.68 -16.59
N PHE A 204 9.18 -3.91 -15.30
CA PHE A 204 10.51 -3.85 -14.73
C PHE A 204 10.94 -5.27 -14.36
N ASP A 205 11.74 -5.88 -15.21
CA ASP A 205 12.30 -7.21 -14.96
C ASP A 205 13.64 -7.36 -15.69
N ARG A 206 14.46 -8.29 -15.22
CA ARG A 206 15.66 -8.74 -15.93
C ARG A 206 15.29 -9.62 -17.13
N HIS A 207 14.17 -10.33 -17.08
CA HIS A 207 13.69 -11.24 -18.13
C HIS A 207 12.47 -10.65 -18.83
N VAL A 208 12.31 -10.94 -20.12
CA VAL A 208 11.21 -10.39 -20.91
C VAL A 208 9.86 -11.07 -20.63
N ASP A 209 9.88 -12.33 -20.20
CA ASP A 209 8.70 -13.15 -19.86
C ASP A 209 7.63 -13.22 -20.96
N THR A 210 8.08 -13.36 -22.22
CA THR A 210 7.23 -13.49 -23.42
C THR A 210 7.47 -14.79 -24.19
N GLN A 211 8.02 -15.81 -23.55
CA GLN A 211 8.25 -17.10 -24.20
C GLN A 211 6.93 -17.83 -24.49
N GLU A 212 6.88 -18.58 -25.58
CA GLU A 212 5.82 -19.55 -25.81
C GLU A 212 5.91 -20.67 -24.77
N ILE A 213 4.74 -21.14 -24.31
CA ILE A 213 4.60 -22.22 -23.32
C ILE A 213 4.38 -23.54 -24.06
#